data_AF-A0A420BKK9-F1
#
_entry.id   AF-A0A420BKK9-F1
#
_cell.length_a   1.000
_cell.length_b   1.000
_cell.length_c   1.000
_cell.angle_alpha   90.00
_cell.angle_beta   90.00
_cell.angle_gamma   90.00
#
_symmetry.space_group_name_H-M   'P 1'
#
loop_
_entity.id
_entity.type
_entity.pdbx_description
1 polymer ?
#
loop_
_entity_poly.entity_id
_entity_poly.type
_entity_poly.pdbx_seq_one_letter_code
_entity_poly.pdbx_strand_id
1 'polypeptide(L)'
;MKSKISNNVRKNLSGLAVFCLLLTSFSSCSSKDEQMAPVEEGAVLKVGVKGIEEVVAGGTGSSLRLSNKGNTDISRQSLVSLGGVDAFVDFGEGTVSQDAPVTAKVSSTDTLSKKAASGTTKAVTSSLMENGTKFRLLIYDAANVLVVNQVVTSGTDPQIKVDANKQYTWYAVSVNEKNANVPDINGAGVISRTGIENKDVLYVSGTISTVNGANYLDIVFKRMTARIQVKLNVRGLFARIENSTSISLVKNSTNTTVLQMGDLNILTGQFNNVVDVDKAVLANSMVEESGNPSNTVKIANFFTLNTTTIPANSFKMKFNTLKVTLDDSRVRTFTPQIYTYPGAYTPTIGATYGLNIRLIESPVKVKGVLWARSNLVYSATEMDHYRLKSNPGGSTPATKDTEFWNWKSSTPTGAAGSTDPCSTVYPAGTWRMSTKQEWESIGQPNDKQEVLGLFWGAQYAYKWNRDSDYPSNPAYDDNDLTLSFGGYRTKPSTLGGSTSVVGSPGGIALGAFASGECHYWTSDNRDSNTAYAVKSAFTRVAWLFSWGNVTYPNLNKAEGRNIRCVRQIVNN
;
A
#
# COMPACT_ATOMS: atom_id res chain seq x y z
N MET A 1 -4.20 15.57 74.82
CA MET A 1 -5.66 15.83 74.71
C MET A 1 -6.18 14.91 73.63
N LYS A 2 -6.98 13.88 73.95
CA LYS A 2 -8.46 13.93 74.10
C LYS A 2 -9.11 14.53 72.85
N SER A 3 -10.14 13.99 72.19
CA SER A 3 -11.05 12.84 72.35
C SER A 3 -12.09 13.07 71.22
N LYS A 4 -12.68 12.06 70.56
CA LYS A 4 -13.98 11.43 70.89
C LYS A 4 -14.22 10.38 69.80
N ILE A 5 -14.41 9.08 70.02
CA ILE A 5 -15.29 8.28 70.91
C ILE A 5 -16.80 8.53 70.70
N SER A 6 -17.46 7.48 70.22
CA SER A 6 -18.75 6.91 70.66
C SER A 6 -19.17 5.86 69.60
N ASN A 7 -19.08 4.52 69.72
CA ASN A 7 -19.37 3.51 70.75
C ASN A 7 -20.84 3.37 71.21
N ASN A 8 -21.45 2.24 70.83
CA ASN A 8 -22.44 1.43 71.55
C ASN A 8 -22.39 0.04 70.86
N VAL A 9 -21.83 -1.07 71.38
CA VAL A 9 -21.85 -1.79 72.68
C VAL A 9 -23.09 -2.67 72.90
N ARG A 10 -22.80 -4.00 72.97
CA ARG A 10 -23.47 -5.16 73.61
C ARG A 10 -23.95 -6.21 72.61
N LYS A 11 -23.69 -7.52 72.78
CA LYS A 11 -23.05 -8.32 73.84
C LYS A 11 -22.89 -9.77 73.32
N ASN A 12 -21.80 -10.44 73.74
CA ASN A 12 -21.73 -11.87 74.14
C ASN A 12 -21.95 -12.95 73.03
N LEU A 13 -21.30 -14.12 72.99
CA LEU A 13 -20.46 -14.86 73.94
C LEU A 13 -19.77 -16.01 73.17
N SER A 14 -18.57 -16.38 73.64
CA SER A 14 -17.97 -17.75 73.66
C SER A 14 -17.54 -18.42 72.34
N GLY A 15 -16.35 -18.99 72.21
CA GLY A 15 -15.23 -19.16 73.13
C GLY A 15 -14.18 -20.12 72.53
N LEU A 16 -12.97 -20.05 73.10
CA LEU A 16 -11.81 -20.94 72.96
C LEU A 16 -10.91 -20.81 71.71
N ALA A 17 -9.83 -20.06 71.91
CA ALA A 17 -8.52 -20.32 71.34
C ALA A 17 -7.77 -21.36 72.19
N VAL A 18 -6.75 -22.03 71.61
CA VAL A 18 -5.35 -22.07 72.08
C VAL A 18 -4.58 -23.32 71.57
N PHE A 19 -3.42 -23.02 70.99
CA PHE A 19 -2.13 -23.77 70.91
C PHE A 19 -1.98 -25.14 70.22
N CYS A 20 -1.16 -25.10 69.16
CA CYS A 20 0.18 -25.71 69.03
C CYS A 20 0.47 -27.19 69.32
N LEU A 21 1.28 -27.73 68.39
CA LEU A 21 2.40 -28.69 68.52
C LEU A 21 2.15 -30.19 68.25
N LEU A 22 2.94 -30.65 67.26
CA LEU A 22 3.75 -31.88 67.17
C LEU A 22 3.15 -33.20 66.64
N LEU A 23 3.87 -33.70 65.64
CA LEU A 23 4.41 -35.07 65.45
C LEU A 23 3.46 -36.25 65.19
N THR A 24 3.63 -36.79 63.98
CA THR A 24 3.81 -38.22 63.61
C THR A 24 3.15 -39.30 64.49
N SER A 25 2.34 -40.16 63.88
CA SER A 25 2.66 -41.59 63.61
C SER A 25 1.41 -42.39 63.24
N PHE A 26 1.61 -43.27 62.27
CA PHE A 26 0.80 -44.40 61.81
C PHE A 26 -0.21 -45.01 62.79
N SER A 27 -1.40 -45.37 62.27
CA SER A 27 -1.91 -46.76 62.27
C SER A 27 -3.26 -46.88 61.53
N SER A 28 -3.19 -47.57 60.39
CA SER A 28 -4.06 -48.67 59.93
C SER A 28 -5.53 -48.76 60.39
N CYS A 29 -6.45 -48.73 59.42
CA CYS A 29 -7.61 -49.62 59.24
C CYS A 29 -8.52 -48.97 58.18
N SER A 30 -9.16 -49.66 57.26
CA SER A 30 -9.22 -51.05 56.84
C SER A 30 -10.00 -50.96 55.53
N SER A 31 -9.52 -51.63 54.49
CA SER A 31 -10.21 -51.72 53.19
C SER A 31 -11.65 -52.19 53.38
N LYS A 32 -12.60 -51.35 53.00
CA LYS A 32 -13.88 -51.79 52.47
C LYS A 32 -13.95 -51.26 51.05
N ASP A 33 -13.90 -52.21 50.12
CA ASP A 33 -14.23 -52.00 48.73
C ASP A 33 -15.69 -51.52 48.65
N GLU A 34 -15.87 -50.21 48.61
CA GLU A 34 -16.97 -49.66 47.83
C GLU A 34 -16.49 -49.68 46.40
N GLN A 35 -17.19 -50.49 45.60
CA GLN A 35 -17.06 -50.54 44.16
C GLN A 35 -17.41 -49.15 43.60
N MET A 36 -16.40 -48.28 43.55
CA MET A 36 -16.49 -47.05 42.79
C MET A 36 -16.69 -47.48 41.34
N ALA A 37 -17.84 -47.12 40.78
CA ALA A 37 -17.97 -46.98 39.35
C ALA A 37 -16.73 -46.23 38.83
N PRO A 38 -16.17 -46.60 37.67
CA PRO A 38 -14.97 -45.95 37.17
C PRO A 38 -15.25 -44.45 37.14
N VAL A 39 -14.50 -43.69 37.92
CA VAL A 39 -14.43 -42.25 37.74
C VAL A 39 -13.96 -42.08 36.31
N GLU A 40 -14.80 -41.57 35.42
CA GLU A 40 -14.34 -41.06 34.14
C GLU A 40 -13.39 -39.92 34.44
N GLU A 41 -12.12 -40.26 34.60
CA GLU A 41 -11.01 -39.34 34.67
C GLU A 41 -10.95 -38.61 33.32
N GLY A 42 -11.53 -37.41 33.29
CA GLY A 42 -11.65 -36.63 32.06
C GLY A 42 -10.30 -36.08 31.59
N ALA A 43 -10.00 -36.22 30.31
CA ALA A 43 -8.90 -35.52 29.67
C ALA A 43 -9.38 -34.15 29.16
N VAL A 44 -8.55 -33.11 29.32
CA VAL A 44 -8.80 -31.78 28.76
C VAL A 44 -7.73 -31.47 27.75
N LEU A 45 -8.16 -31.19 26.52
CA LEU A 45 -7.32 -30.75 25.42
C LEU A 45 -7.20 -29.22 25.42
N LYS A 46 -5.97 -28.75 25.62
CA LYS A 46 -5.56 -27.35 25.48
C LYS A 46 -4.95 -27.14 24.11
N VAL A 47 -5.48 -26.18 23.36
CA VAL A 47 -5.11 -25.94 21.96
C VAL A 47 -4.34 -24.63 21.84
N GLY A 48 -3.14 -24.68 21.27
CA GLY A 48 -2.30 -23.50 21.01
C GLY A 48 -1.88 -23.43 19.55
N VAL A 49 -2.09 -22.29 18.89
CA VAL A 49 -1.58 -22.06 17.53
C VAL A 49 -0.16 -21.47 17.62
N LYS A 50 0.83 -22.20 17.11
CA LYS A 50 2.24 -21.79 17.10
C LYS A 50 2.62 -20.94 15.90
N GLY A 51 1.88 -21.06 14.79
CA GLY A 51 2.13 -20.24 13.61
C GLY A 51 1.55 -20.81 12.32
N ILE A 52 1.96 -20.19 11.22
CA ILE A 52 1.67 -20.56 9.84
C ILE A 52 3.01 -20.87 9.18
N GLU A 53 3.13 -22.02 8.53
CA GLU A 53 4.26 -22.38 7.70
C GLU A 53 4.26 -21.49 6.45
N GLU A 54 5.33 -20.71 6.26
CA GLU A 54 5.49 -19.81 5.14
C GLU A 54 6.62 -20.28 4.22
N VAL A 55 6.34 -20.22 2.93
CA VAL A 55 7.35 -20.34 1.89
C VAL A 55 7.43 -18.99 1.19
N VAL A 56 8.38 -18.14 1.56
CA VAL A 56 8.61 -16.91 0.80
C VAL A 56 9.33 -17.29 -0.49
N ALA A 57 8.62 -17.23 -1.61
CA ALA A 57 9.22 -17.42 -2.91
C ALA A 57 9.79 -16.09 -3.39
N GLY A 58 11.12 -15.95 -3.35
CA GLY A 58 11.79 -15.04 -4.28
C GLY A 58 11.40 -15.47 -5.69
N GLY A 59 10.81 -14.57 -6.47
CA GLY A 59 10.52 -14.86 -7.87
C GLY A 59 11.82 -15.31 -8.53
N THR A 60 11.79 -16.43 -9.26
CA THR A 60 12.87 -16.79 -10.18
C THR A 60 12.80 -15.85 -11.38
N GLY A 61 13.05 -14.56 -11.15
CA GLY A 61 13.70 -13.71 -12.12
C GLY A 61 15.17 -14.09 -12.11
N SER A 62 15.74 -14.30 -13.29
CA SER A 62 17.17 -14.57 -13.46
C SER A 62 18.01 -13.60 -12.62
N SER A 63 18.76 -14.15 -11.65
CA SER A 63 19.83 -13.52 -10.86
C SER A 63 19.58 -12.09 -10.33
N LEU A 64 19.12 -11.95 -9.08
CA LEU A 64 19.28 -10.71 -8.32
C LEU A 64 19.76 -11.01 -6.90
N ARG A 65 21.08 -10.95 -6.70
CA ARG A 65 21.67 -10.72 -5.38
C ARG A 65 21.47 -9.25 -5.05
N LEU A 66 20.63 -8.94 -4.05
CA LEU A 66 20.63 -7.63 -3.40
C LEU A 66 21.97 -7.44 -2.69
N SER A 67 22.86 -6.62 -3.25
CA SER A 67 23.87 -5.93 -2.44
C SER A 67 23.27 -4.61 -1.97
N ASN A 68 23.23 -4.47 -0.65
CA ASN A 68 22.69 -3.32 0.04
C ASN A 68 23.64 -2.11 -0.16
N LYS A 69 23.30 -1.17 -1.03
CA LYS A 69 23.82 0.21 -1.01
C LYS A 69 22.91 1.13 -1.80
N GLY A 70 22.62 2.28 -1.20
CA GLY A 70 21.59 3.21 -1.64
C GLY A 70 21.83 3.85 -3.01
N ASN A 71 20.73 4.45 -3.46
CA ASN A 71 20.51 5.33 -4.61
C ASN A 71 20.36 4.71 -6.01
N THR A 72 19.29 5.18 -6.66
CA THR A 72 19.03 5.23 -8.11
C THR A 72 19.03 3.91 -8.86
N ASP A 73 17.89 3.21 -8.90
CA ASP A 73 17.63 2.21 -9.93
C ASP A 73 16.16 2.27 -10.40
N ILE A 74 15.84 3.31 -11.19
CA ILE A 74 14.68 3.29 -12.11
C ILE A 74 14.98 2.34 -13.28
N SER A 75 16.25 1.93 -13.48
CA SER A 75 16.73 1.12 -14.62
C SER A 75 16.16 -0.30 -14.71
N ARG A 76 15.38 -0.76 -13.72
CA ARG A 76 14.79 -2.11 -13.68
C ARG A 76 13.27 -2.14 -13.60
N GLN A 77 12.61 -0.97 -13.62
CA GLN A 77 11.16 -0.88 -13.64
C GLN A 77 10.68 -0.57 -15.06
N SER A 78 9.86 -1.43 -15.65
CA SER A 78 9.26 -1.11 -16.95
C SER A 78 8.25 0.02 -16.73
N LEU A 79 8.56 1.21 -17.20
CA LEU A 79 7.57 2.28 -17.34
C LEU A 79 6.57 1.83 -18.42
N VAL A 80 5.32 1.68 -18.02
CA VAL A 80 4.22 1.30 -18.91
C VAL A 80 3.29 2.50 -19.02
N SER A 81 3.27 3.12 -20.21
CA SER A 81 2.35 4.20 -20.57
C SER A 81 1.25 3.64 -21.47
N LEU A 82 -0.01 3.71 -21.03
CA LEU A 82 -1.16 3.11 -21.73
C LEU A 82 -2.20 4.15 -22.16
N GLY A 83 -1.82 5.42 -22.21
CA GLY A 83 -2.72 6.52 -22.57
C GLY A 83 -3.74 6.92 -21.49
N GLY A 84 -3.90 6.12 -20.43
CA GLY A 84 -4.58 6.49 -19.20
C GLY A 84 -3.58 7.06 -18.19
N VAL A 85 -3.11 6.23 -17.27
CA VAL A 85 -2.14 6.64 -16.25
C VAL A 85 -0.84 5.85 -16.38
N ASP A 86 0.28 6.57 -16.39
CA ASP A 86 1.62 5.99 -16.40
C ASP A 86 1.89 5.22 -15.10
N ALA A 87 2.54 4.07 -15.21
CA ALA A 87 2.90 3.27 -14.05
C ALA A 87 4.26 2.59 -14.20
N PHE A 88 4.96 2.43 -13.09
CA PHE A 88 6.05 1.47 -12.94
C PHE A 88 5.48 0.15 -12.45
N VAL A 89 5.81 -0.94 -13.15
CA VAL A 89 5.38 -2.29 -12.81
C VAL A 89 6.60 -3.17 -12.58
N ASP A 90 6.68 -3.79 -11.40
CA ASP A 90 7.76 -4.72 -11.05
C ASP A 90 7.28 -5.90 -10.19
N PHE A 91 8.13 -6.91 -10.08
CA PHE A 91 7.94 -8.06 -9.20
C PHE A 91 8.92 -7.94 -8.03
N GLY A 92 8.44 -8.19 -6.82
CA GLY A 92 9.25 -8.20 -5.60
C GLY A 92 8.96 -9.41 -4.73
N GLU A 93 9.71 -9.53 -3.65
CA GLU A 93 9.32 -10.42 -2.55
C GLU A 93 8.00 -9.91 -1.96
N GLY A 94 7.01 -10.80 -1.81
CA GLY A 94 5.80 -10.42 -1.10
C GLY A 94 6.05 -10.33 0.40
N THR A 95 5.32 -9.46 1.07
CA THR A 95 5.46 -9.18 2.49
C THR A 95 4.61 -10.16 3.30
N VAL A 96 5.26 -11.03 4.07
CA VAL A 96 4.60 -11.75 5.16
C VAL A 96 4.34 -10.74 6.28
N SER A 97 3.09 -10.61 6.73
CA SER A 97 2.69 -9.62 7.74
C SER A 97 3.64 -9.68 8.95
N GLN A 98 4.35 -8.58 9.23
CA GLN A 98 5.28 -8.44 10.37
C GLN A 98 4.71 -7.56 11.50
N ASP A 99 3.40 -7.57 11.73
CA ASP A 99 2.80 -6.78 12.83
C ASP A 99 2.77 -7.53 14.18
N ALA A 100 3.68 -8.48 14.40
CA ALA A 100 3.94 -9.06 15.72
C ALA A 100 5.42 -8.89 16.09
N PRO A 101 5.76 -8.49 17.34
CA PRO A 101 7.14 -8.33 17.75
C PRO A 101 7.86 -9.69 17.60
N VAL A 102 8.90 -9.70 16.76
CA VAL A 102 9.82 -10.84 16.60
C VAL A 102 10.44 -11.14 17.96
N THR A 103 9.84 -12.08 18.68
CA THR A 103 10.41 -12.60 19.92
C THR A 103 11.12 -13.90 19.58
N ALA A 104 12.45 -13.79 19.52
CA ALA A 104 13.45 -14.84 19.65
C ALA A 104 13.45 -16.00 18.64
N LYS A 105 14.64 -16.17 18.05
CA LYS A 105 15.18 -17.43 17.52
C LYS A 105 14.72 -18.61 18.39
N VAL A 106 13.97 -19.54 17.80
CA VAL A 106 13.95 -20.91 18.30
C VAL A 106 15.31 -21.50 17.97
N SER A 107 16.22 -21.38 18.93
CA SER A 107 17.47 -22.12 18.98
C SER A 107 17.12 -23.58 19.27
N SER A 108 16.78 -24.35 18.23
CA SER A 108 16.96 -25.80 18.31
C SER A 108 18.45 -26.06 18.08
N THR A 109 19.20 -26.08 19.19
CA THR A 109 20.45 -26.80 19.27
C THR A 109 20.17 -28.25 18.95
N ASP A 110 20.37 -28.62 17.68
CA ASP A 110 20.78 -29.98 17.36
C ASP A 110 21.94 -29.89 16.35
N THR A 111 23.12 -29.98 16.92
CA THR A 111 24.37 -30.15 16.19
C THR A 111 24.32 -31.49 15.48
N LEU A 112 24.34 -31.50 14.13
CA LEU A 112 25.27 -32.34 13.36
C LEU A 112 25.15 -32.14 11.84
N SER A 113 26.33 -31.94 11.25
CA SER A 113 26.73 -32.16 9.86
C SER A 113 26.21 -31.21 8.76
N LYS A 114 27.06 -30.23 8.47
CA LYS A 114 27.32 -29.71 7.12
C LYS A 114 27.46 -30.88 6.14
N LYS A 115 26.59 -30.93 5.13
CA LYS A 115 26.96 -31.43 3.80
C LYS A 115 26.25 -30.57 2.75
N ALA A 116 27.06 -29.89 1.95
CA ALA A 116 26.62 -29.17 0.78
C ALA A 116 25.96 -30.15 -0.21
N ALA A 117 24.78 -29.79 -0.71
CA ALA A 117 24.25 -30.31 -1.95
C ALA A 117 23.50 -29.18 -2.66
N SER A 118 23.96 -28.91 -3.88
CA SER A 118 23.27 -28.11 -4.89
C SER A 118 21.82 -28.58 -5.01
N GLY A 119 20.88 -27.71 -4.61
CA GLY A 119 19.45 -27.93 -4.72
C GLY A 119 18.72 -26.75 -4.10
N THR A 120 17.82 -26.14 -4.85
CA THR A 120 16.94 -25.04 -4.43
C THR A 120 16.00 -25.48 -3.31
N THR A 121 16.46 -25.49 -2.06
CA THR A 121 15.58 -25.62 -0.89
C THR A 121 15.23 -24.22 -0.41
N LYS A 122 13.97 -23.82 -0.65
CA LYS A 122 13.40 -22.59 -0.09
C LYS A 122 13.43 -22.73 1.44
N ALA A 123 13.93 -21.71 2.14
CA ALA A 123 13.89 -21.70 3.59
C ALA A 123 12.43 -21.64 4.07
N VAL A 124 12.03 -22.61 4.87
CA VAL A 124 10.72 -22.61 5.56
C VAL A 124 10.87 -21.77 6.82
N THR A 125 10.04 -20.74 6.96
CA THR A 125 9.94 -19.94 8.19
C THR A 125 8.52 -20.01 8.71
N SER A 126 8.31 -19.95 10.03
CA SER A 126 6.96 -19.83 10.60
C SER A 126 6.65 -18.37 10.90
N SER A 127 5.53 -17.87 10.38
CA SER A 127 4.94 -16.61 10.82
C SER A 127 3.98 -16.87 11.98
N LEU A 128 3.83 -15.93 12.90
CA LEU A 128 2.82 -16.07 13.95
C LEU A 128 1.43 -15.84 13.36
N MET A 129 0.48 -16.72 13.67
CA MET A 129 -0.92 -16.44 13.42
C MET A 129 -1.36 -15.31 14.35
N GLU A 130 -2.05 -14.32 13.82
CA GLU A 130 -2.51 -13.19 14.61
C GLU A 130 -3.52 -13.62 15.69
N ASN A 131 -3.40 -13.06 16.89
CA ASN A 131 -4.37 -13.31 17.96
C ASN A 131 -5.77 -12.82 17.54
N GLY A 132 -6.79 -13.60 17.88
CA GLY A 132 -8.18 -13.32 17.48
C GLY A 132 -8.59 -13.93 16.14
N THR A 133 -7.66 -14.49 15.35
CA THR A 133 -8.01 -15.23 14.12
C THR A 133 -8.83 -16.46 14.46
N LYS A 134 -9.94 -16.67 13.74
CA LYS A 134 -10.83 -17.82 13.98
C LYS A 134 -10.45 -19.01 13.11
N PHE A 135 -10.60 -20.20 13.65
CA PHE A 135 -10.43 -21.47 12.94
C PHE A 135 -11.44 -22.49 13.44
N ARG A 136 -11.73 -23.52 12.64
CA ARG A 136 -12.59 -24.62 13.04
C ARG A 136 -11.72 -25.83 13.34
N LEU A 137 -11.96 -26.44 14.50
CA LEU A 137 -11.30 -27.64 14.96
C LEU A 137 -12.32 -28.79 14.97
N LEU A 138 -11.91 -29.91 14.39
CA LEU A 138 -12.68 -31.15 14.37
C LEU A 138 -11.85 -32.25 15.00
N ILE A 139 -12.48 -33.09 15.81
CA ILE A 139 -11.85 -34.24 16.44
C ILE A 139 -12.73 -35.45 16.20
N TYR A 140 -12.12 -36.52 15.72
CA TYR A 140 -12.72 -37.82 15.46
C TYR A 140 -12.10 -38.85 16.39
N ASP A 141 -12.92 -39.75 16.91
CA ASP A 141 -12.43 -40.90 17.67
C ASP A 141 -11.83 -41.98 16.75
N ALA A 142 -11.33 -43.06 17.34
CA ALA A 142 -10.75 -44.18 16.61
C ALA A 142 -11.76 -44.91 15.70
N ALA A 143 -13.07 -44.73 15.90
CA ALA A 143 -14.12 -45.27 15.06
C ALA A 143 -14.52 -44.30 13.92
N ASN A 144 -13.79 -43.20 13.75
CA ASN A 144 -14.09 -42.10 12.82
C ASN A 144 -15.44 -41.42 13.09
N VAL A 145 -15.90 -41.41 14.34
CA VAL A 145 -17.06 -40.64 14.77
C VAL A 145 -16.61 -39.24 15.19
N LEU A 146 -17.27 -38.21 14.66
CA LEU A 146 -17.01 -36.82 15.00
C LEU A 146 -17.44 -36.54 16.45
N VAL A 147 -16.47 -36.27 17.33
CA VAL A 147 -16.69 -35.97 18.75
C VAL A 147 -16.61 -34.49 19.07
N VAL A 148 -15.87 -33.70 18.28
CA VAL A 148 -15.76 -32.24 18.45
C VAL A 148 -15.89 -31.58 17.09
N ASN A 149 -16.70 -30.53 17.01
CA ASN A 149 -16.78 -29.60 15.88
C ASN A 149 -17.00 -28.20 16.43
N GLN A 150 -15.92 -27.43 16.58
CA GLN A 150 -15.96 -26.16 17.28
C GLN A 150 -15.18 -25.09 16.51
N VAL A 151 -15.72 -23.87 16.50
CA VAL A 151 -14.97 -22.68 16.09
C VAL A 151 -14.18 -22.18 17.31
N VAL A 152 -12.87 -22.10 17.14
CA VAL A 152 -11.89 -21.69 18.14
C VAL A 152 -11.23 -20.38 17.71
N THR A 153 -10.79 -19.60 18.68
CA THR A 153 -10.13 -18.31 18.46
C THR A 153 -8.65 -18.43 18.84
N SER A 154 -7.75 -18.08 17.92
CA SER A 154 -6.30 -18.04 18.16
C SER A 154 -5.97 -17.14 19.36
N GLY A 155 -5.10 -17.61 20.26
CA GLY A 155 -4.72 -16.93 21.49
C GLY A 155 -5.68 -17.16 22.68
N THR A 156 -6.74 -17.95 22.51
CA THR A 156 -7.66 -18.35 23.60
C THR A 156 -7.64 -19.87 23.77
N ASP A 157 -7.54 -20.37 24.99
CA ASP A 157 -7.61 -21.81 25.29
C ASP A 157 -9.09 -22.26 25.34
N PRO A 158 -9.54 -23.15 24.44
CA PRO A 158 -10.94 -23.59 24.40
C PRO A 158 -11.32 -24.62 25.48
N GLN A 159 -10.35 -25.22 26.19
CA GLN A 159 -10.58 -26.27 27.21
C GLN A 159 -11.52 -27.40 26.75
N ILE A 160 -11.17 -28.09 25.66
CA ILE A 160 -12.00 -29.12 25.04
C ILE A 160 -11.96 -30.41 25.88
N LYS A 161 -13.12 -30.93 26.28
CA LYS A 161 -13.21 -32.21 27.01
C LYS A 161 -13.16 -33.39 26.04
N VAL A 162 -12.32 -34.37 26.34
CA VAL A 162 -12.16 -35.63 25.59
C VAL A 162 -11.91 -36.77 26.58
N ASP A 163 -12.14 -38.02 26.18
CA ASP A 163 -11.86 -39.15 27.06
C ASP A 163 -10.35 -39.38 27.17
N ALA A 164 -9.88 -39.74 28.36
CA ALA A 164 -8.50 -40.11 28.61
C ALA A 164 -8.14 -41.47 28.00
N ASN A 165 -6.84 -41.66 27.71
CA ASN A 165 -6.27 -42.92 27.22
C ASN A 165 -6.86 -43.38 25.88
N LYS A 166 -7.33 -42.44 25.05
CA LYS A 166 -7.84 -42.71 23.70
C LYS A 166 -6.97 -42.02 22.65
N GLN A 167 -6.98 -42.57 21.44
CA GLN A 167 -6.38 -41.93 20.28
C GLN A 167 -7.46 -41.22 19.47
N TYR A 168 -7.16 -40.00 19.05
CA TYR A 168 -8.04 -39.18 18.22
C TYR A 168 -7.31 -38.70 16.96
N THR A 169 -8.08 -38.54 15.90
CA THR A 169 -7.65 -37.82 14.68
C THR A 169 -8.26 -36.43 14.71
N TRP A 170 -7.47 -35.40 14.42
CA TRP A 170 -7.94 -34.02 14.45
C TRP A 170 -7.62 -33.27 13.17
N TYR A 171 -8.47 -32.30 12.85
CA TYR A 171 -8.38 -31.45 11.67
C TYR A 171 -8.63 -30.01 12.06
N ALA A 172 -7.84 -29.08 11.56
CA ALA A 172 -8.07 -27.65 11.75
C ALA A 172 -8.04 -26.90 10.42
N VAL A 173 -8.97 -25.97 10.25
CA VAL A 173 -9.09 -25.13 9.06
C VAL A 173 -9.38 -23.68 9.43
N SER A 174 -8.73 -22.74 8.74
CA SER A 174 -8.95 -21.30 8.90
C SER A 174 -8.98 -20.61 7.54
N VAL A 175 -9.67 -19.47 7.47
CA VAL A 175 -9.56 -18.51 6.35
C VAL A 175 -8.68 -17.30 6.71
N ASN A 176 -7.96 -17.39 7.84
CA ASN A 176 -7.03 -16.40 8.37
C ASN A 176 -7.62 -14.99 8.59
N GLU A 177 -8.83 -14.92 9.16
CA GLU A 177 -9.54 -13.66 9.42
C GLU A 177 -10.09 -13.61 10.85
N LYS A 178 -10.01 -12.45 11.52
CA LYS A 178 -10.48 -12.25 12.91
C LYS A 178 -12.00 -12.24 13.06
N ASN A 179 -12.68 -11.53 12.16
CA ASN A 179 -14.12 -11.27 12.24
C ASN A 179 -14.93 -12.08 11.22
N ALA A 180 -14.34 -13.11 10.63
CA ALA A 180 -15.01 -13.92 9.63
C ALA A 180 -15.91 -15.00 10.23
N ASN A 181 -16.95 -15.35 9.49
CA ASN A 181 -17.61 -16.63 9.66
C ASN A 181 -16.66 -17.70 9.14
N VAL A 182 -16.16 -18.57 10.03
CA VAL A 182 -15.36 -19.72 9.61
C VAL A 182 -16.28 -20.63 8.79
N PRO A 183 -15.88 -21.01 7.56
CA PRO A 183 -16.73 -21.81 6.68
C PRO A 183 -17.27 -23.05 7.37
N ASP A 184 -18.53 -23.37 7.08
CA ASP A 184 -19.16 -24.59 7.60
C ASP A 184 -18.82 -25.80 6.74
N ILE A 185 -18.99 -26.98 7.32
CA ILE A 185 -18.64 -28.26 6.70
C ILE A 185 -19.91 -29.07 6.54
N ASN A 186 -20.17 -29.57 5.33
CA ASN A 186 -21.32 -30.43 5.11
C ASN A 186 -21.12 -31.83 5.73
N GLY A 187 -22.17 -32.67 5.71
CA GLY A 187 -22.12 -34.02 6.27
C GLY A 187 -21.07 -34.95 5.62
N ALA A 188 -20.49 -34.58 4.48
CA ALA A 188 -19.44 -35.33 3.80
C ALA A 188 -18.01 -34.82 4.13
N GLY A 189 -17.86 -33.86 5.05
CA GLY A 189 -16.55 -33.29 5.36
C GLY A 189 -16.04 -32.33 4.29
N VAL A 190 -16.94 -31.64 3.58
CA VAL A 190 -16.56 -30.71 2.51
C VAL A 190 -16.96 -29.28 2.85
N ILE A 191 -16.01 -28.36 2.68
CA ILE A 191 -16.21 -26.92 2.69
C ILE A 191 -16.42 -26.46 1.26
N SER A 192 -17.54 -25.79 1.00
CA SER A 192 -17.87 -25.29 -0.33
C SER A 192 -16.93 -24.16 -0.76
N ARG A 193 -16.52 -24.19 -2.03
CA ARG A 193 -15.72 -23.17 -2.72
C ARG A 193 -16.24 -21.75 -2.48
N THR A 194 -17.55 -21.53 -2.49
CA THR A 194 -18.14 -20.19 -2.31
C THR A 194 -17.87 -19.60 -0.92
N GLY A 195 -17.58 -20.43 0.08
CA GLY A 195 -17.17 -19.99 1.42
C GLY A 195 -15.69 -19.66 1.56
N ILE A 196 -14.86 -20.05 0.59
CA ILE A 196 -13.38 -19.94 0.65
C ILE A 196 -12.75 -19.31 -0.59
N GLU A 197 -13.56 -18.80 -1.53
CA GLU A 197 -13.07 -18.16 -2.74
C GLU A 197 -12.29 -16.88 -2.45
N ASN A 198 -11.08 -16.79 -3.01
CA ASN A 198 -10.13 -15.70 -2.77
C ASN A 198 -9.87 -15.44 -1.27
N LYS A 199 -9.82 -16.51 -0.46
CA LYS A 199 -9.48 -16.47 0.98
C LYS A 199 -8.16 -17.17 1.25
N ASP A 200 -7.53 -16.79 2.36
CA ASP A 200 -6.29 -17.40 2.84
C ASP A 200 -6.58 -18.73 3.55
N VAL A 201 -6.78 -19.79 2.77
CA VAL A 201 -7.13 -21.10 3.34
C VAL A 201 -5.91 -21.72 3.98
N LEU A 202 -6.02 -21.97 5.29
CA LEU A 202 -5.05 -22.63 6.13
C LEU A 202 -5.59 -23.98 6.59
N TYR A 203 -4.77 -25.02 6.56
CA TYR A 203 -5.16 -26.37 6.95
C TYR A 203 -4.04 -27.10 7.68
N VAL A 204 -4.42 -27.96 8.63
CA VAL A 204 -3.53 -28.95 9.24
C VAL A 204 -4.36 -30.11 9.78
N SER A 205 -3.75 -31.30 9.87
CA SER A 205 -4.33 -32.47 10.50
C SER A 205 -3.27 -33.26 11.24
N GLY A 206 -3.69 -34.10 12.18
CA GLY A 206 -2.81 -34.99 12.90
C GLY A 206 -3.56 -35.96 13.80
N THR A 207 -2.81 -36.67 14.63
CA THR A 207 -3.34 -37.56 15.64
C THR A 207 -2.84 -37.14 17.02
N ILE A 208 -3.63 -37.37 18.06
CA ILE A 208 -3.22 -37.17 19.45
C ILE A 208 -3.69 -38.34 20.30
N SER A 209 -2.81 -38.84 21.16
CA SER A 209 -3.16 -39.80 22.21
C SER A 209 -3.32 -39.04 23.51
N THR A 210 -4.47 -39.18 24.16
CA THR A 210 -4.78 -38.47 25.41
C THR A 210 -4.33 -39.26 26.61
N VAL A 211 -3.89 -38.57 27.66
CA VAL A 211 -3.73 -39.11 29.01
C VAL A 211 -4.70 -38.40 29.96
N ASN A 212 -4.91 -38.95 31.15
CA ASN A 212 -5.69 -38.25 32.17
C ASN A 212 -5.07 -36.87 32.48
N GLY A 213 -5.92 -35.85 32.64
CA GLY A 213 -5.51 -34.47 32.90
C GLY A 213 -5.30 -33.64 31.63
N ALA A 214 -4.33 -32.73 31.68
CA ALA A 214 -4.11 -31.75 30.61
C ALA A 214 -3.28 -32.33 29.46
N ASN A 215 -3.82 -32.23 28.25
CA ASN A 215 -3.19 -32.62 26.99
C ASN A 215 -2.98 -31.37 26.15
N TYR A 216 -1.84 -31.25 25.47
CA TYR A 216 -1.50 -30.06 24.69
C TYR A 216 -1.45 -30.37 23.20
N LEU A 217 -2.22 -29.61 22.42
CA LEU A 217 -2.21 -29.66 20.97
C LEU A 217 -1.64 -28.35 20.42
N ASP A 218 -0.43 -28.45 19.88
CA ASP A 218 0.25 -27.35 19.22
C ASP A 218 0.00 -27.41 17.71
N ILE A 219 -0.64 -26.37 17.17
CA ILE A 219 -1.05 -26.27 15.76
C ILE A 219 -0.07 -25.37 15.00
N VAL A 220 0.50 -25.90 13.91
CA VAL A 220 1.19 -25.13 12.88
C VAL A 220 0.43 -25.31 11.57
N PHE A 221 -0.22 -24.24 11.10
CA PHE A 221 -1.02 -24.28 9.89
C PHE A 221 -0.16 -24.31 8.63
N LYS A 222 -0.63 -25.01 7.59
CA LYS A 222 -0.07 -24.89 6.24
C LYS A 222 -1.00 -24.06 5.38
N ARG A 223 -0.43 -23.14 4.61
CA ARG A 223 -1.19 -22.36 3.63
C ARG A 223 -1.46 -23.21 2.40
N MET A 224 -2.73 -23.37 2.08
CA MET A 224 -3.20 -24.27 1.02
C MET A 224 -3.46 -23.58 -0.31
N THR A 225 -3.09 -22.30 -0.40
CA THR A 225 -3.19 -21.48 -1.62
C THR A 225 -1.85 -20.79 -1.90
N ALA A 226 -1.62 -20.39 -3.14
CA ALA A 226 -0.61 -19.39 -3.47
C ALA A 226 -1.18 -17.99 -3.20
N ARG A 227 -0.43 -17.12 -2.54
CA ARG A 227 -0.82 -15.73 -2.28
C ARG A 227 -0.11 -14.79 -3.26
N ILE A 228 -0.90 -13.95 -3.94
CA ILE A 228 -0.41 -12.88 -4.80
C ILE A 228 -0.78 -11.55 -4.15
N GLN A 229 0.21 -10.73 -3.84
CA GLN A 229 0.01 -9.41 -3.26
C GLN A 229 0.23 -8.36 -4.33
N VAL A 230 -0.80 -7.57 -4.64
CA VAL A 230 -0.67 -6.41 -5.51
C VAL A 230 -0.57 -5.17 -4.64
N LYS A 231 0.63 -4.58 -4.59
CA LYS A 231 0.91 -3.31 -3.93
C LYS A 231 0.60 -2.16 -4.89
N LEU A 232 -0.53 -1.50 -4.68
CA LEU A 232 -0.92 -0.26 -5.36
C LEU A 232 -0.34 0.94 -4.62
N ASN A 233 0.52 1.69 -5.28
CA ASN A 233 1.09 2.95 -4.79
C ASN A 233 0.68 4.10 -5.71
N VAL A 234 -0.04 5.08 -5.17
CA VAL A 234 -0.51 6.26 -5.93
C VAL A 234 0.19 7.56 -5.51
N ARG A 235 1.28 7.48 -4.72
CA ARG A 235 2.00 8.66 -4.24
C ARG A 235 2.53 9.55 -5.38
N GLY A 236 2.91 8.94 -6.51
CA GLY A 236 3.34 9.66 -7.71
C GLY A 236 2.22 10.42 -8.46
N LEU A 237 0.96 10.19 -8.08
CA LEU A 237 -0.20 10.98 -8.51
C LEU A 237 -0.54 12.11 -7.52
N PHE A 238 0.15 12.19 -6.39
CA PHE A 238 -0.15 13.11 -5.29
C PHE A 238 -1.62 13.00 -4.83
N ALA A 239 -2.08 11.75 -4.66
CA ALA A 239 -3.49 11.46 -4.42
C ALA A 239 -3.68 10.32 -3.39
N ARG A 240 -4.92 10.08 -2.99
CA ARG A 240 -5.36 9.00 -2.08
C ARG A 240 -6.29 8.04 -2.81
N ILE A 241 -6.16 6.74 -2.55
CA ILE A 241 -6.96 5.67 -3.17
C ILE A 241 -8.37 5.68 -2.59
N GLU A 242 -9.36 5.85 -3.46
CA GLU A 242 -10.76 5.74 -3.08
C GLU A 242 -11.17 4.29 -2.82
N ASN A 243 -12.06 4.08 -1.85
CA ASN A 243 -12.56 2.75 -1.44
C ASN A 243 -13.27 1.98 -2.58
N SER A 244 -13.76 2.69 -3.60
CA SER A 244 -14.38 2.12 -4.79
C SER A 244 -13.38 1.69 -5.88
N THR A 245 -12.08 1.95 -5.70
CA THR A 245 -11.04 1.38 -6.55
C THR A 245 -11.03 -0.14 -6.42
N SER A 246 -10.89 -0.85 -7.54
CA SER A 246 -10.91 -2.31 -7.56
C SER A 246 -9.89 -2.89 -8.54
N ILE A 247 -9.25 -3.98 -8.12
CA ILE A 247 -8.22 -4.68 -8.89
C ILE A 247 -8.67 -6.12 -9.09
N SER A 248 -8.45 -6.64 -10.30
CA SER A 248 -8.61 -8.05 -10.66
C SER A 248 -7.34 -8.54 -11.37
N LEU A 249 -7.13 -9.85 -11.33
CA LEU A 249 -6.01 -10.50 -11.98
C LEU A 249 -6.49 -11.35 -13.15
N VAL A 250 -6.03 -11.04 -14.36
CA VAL A 250 -6.53 -11.65 -15.60
C VAL A 250 -5.40 -12.17 -16.49
N LYS A 251 -5.75 -13.11 -17.37
CA LYS A 251 -4.94 -13.65 -18.45
C LYS A 251 -5.37 -13.04 -19.80
N ASN A 252 -4.37 -12.74 -20.63
CA ASN A 252 -4.51 -12.45 -22.06
C ASN A 252 -5.45 -11.28 -22.39
N SER A 253 -6.01 -11.23 -23.61
CA SER A 253 -6.95 -10.22 -24.09
C SER A 253 -8.42 -10.54 -23.78
N THR A 254 -8.71 -11.79 -23.39
CA THR A 254 -10.07 -12.27 -23.09
C THR A 254 -10.55 -11.95 -21.69
N ASN A 255 -9.73 -11.27 -20.87
CA ASN A 255 -10.00 -10.92 -19.46
C ASN A 255 -10.41 -12.12 -18.59
N THR A 256 -9.98 -13.31 -18.95
CA THR A 256 -10.24 -14.51 -18.16
C THR A 256 -9.39 -14.47 -16.89
N THR A 257 -9.86 -14.97 -15.75
CA THR A 257 -9.14 -14.88 -14.48
C THR A 257 -7.90 -15.78 -14.44
N VAL A 258 -6.91 -15.42 -13.60
CA VAL A 258 -5.78 -16.30 -13.23
C VAL A 258 -6.05 -17.09 -11.96
N LEU A 259 -7.13 -16.76 -11.24
CA LEU A 259 -7.46 -17.34 -9.95
C LEU A 259 -8.27 -18.62 -10.15
N GLN A 260 -7.91 -19.65 -9.41
CA GLN A 260 -8.66 -20.89 -9.34
C GLN A 260 -8.96 -21.23 -7.88
N MET A 261 -10.13 -21.79 -7.62
CA MET A 261 -10.51 -22.31 -6.31
C MET A 261 -11.41 -23.54 -6.48
N GLY A 262 -11.45 -24.41 -5.47
CA GLY A 262 -12.28 -25.61 -5.43
C GLY A 262 -12.95 -25.80 -4.07
N ASP A 263 -13.66 -26.91 -3.93
CA ASP A 263 -14.22 -27.37 -2.66
C ASP A 263 -13.12 -28.09 -1.85
N LEU A 264 -12.97 -27.77 -0.57
CA LEU A 264 -11.97 -28.40 0.30
C LEU A 264 -12.58 -29.59 1.03
N ASN A 265 -12.03 -30.79 0.85
CA ASN A 265 -12.33 -31.92 1.71
C ASN A 265 -11.42 -31.88 2.94
N ILE A 266 -11.99 -31.64 4.11
CA ILE A 266 -11.25 -31.51 5.38
C ILE A 266 -10.63 -32.82 5.86
N LEU A 267 -11.17 -33.97 5.45
CA LEU A 267 -10.67 -35.29 5.90
C LEU A 267 -9.40 -35.69 5.15
N THR A 268 -9.26 -35.22 3.90
CA THR A 268 -8.11 -35.53 3.04
C THR A 268 -7.16 -34.34 2.85
N GLY A 269 -7.60 -33.13 3.17
CA GLY A 269 -6.88 -31.88 2.89
C GLY A 269 -6.77 -31.52 1.40
N GLN A 270 -7.54 -32.20 0.53
CA GLN A 270 -7.49 -32.02 -0.92
C GLN A 270 -8.61 -31.12 -1.43
N PHE A 271 -8.33 -30.37 -2.49
CA PHE A 271 -9.34 -29.60 -3.22
C PHE A 271 -9.88 -30.41 -4.40
N ASN A 272 -11.20 -30.37 -4.57
CA ASN A 272 -11.92 -30.95 -5.71
C ASN A 272 -12.72 -29.85 -6.43
N ASN A 273 -13.29 -30.15 -7.60
CA ASN A 273 -14.13 -29.22 -8.37
C ASN A 273 -13.45 -27.84 -8.59
N VAL A 274 -12.16 -27.85 -8.89
CA VAL A 274 -11.37 -26.63 -9.07
C VAL A 274 -11.80 -25.94 -10.36
N VAL A 275 -12.18 -24.67 -10.26
CA VAL A 275 -12.66 -23.84 -11.38
C VAL A 275 -12.03 -22.46 -11.33
N ASP A 276 -12.04 -21.77 -12.47
CA ASP A 276 -11.67 -20.36 -12.59
C ASP A 276 -12.63 -19.48 -11.74
N VAL A 277 -12.08 -18.54 -10.98
CA VAL A 277 -12.82 -17.64 -10.07
C VAL A 277 -12.56 -16.18 -10.45
N ASP A 278 -13.59 -15.48 -10.91
CA ASP A 278 -13.50 -14.05 -11.22
C ASP A 278 -13.79 -13.23 -9.96
N LYS A 279 -12.73 -12.72 -9.32
CA LYS A 279 -12.83 -11.88 -8.12
C LYS A 279 -12.01 -10.62 -8.28
N ALA A 280 -12.67 -9.49 -7.99
CA ALA A 280 -12.03 -8.22 -7.78
C ALA A 280 -11.87 -7.94 -6.28
N VAL A 281 -10.74 -7.36 -5.90
CA VAL A 281 -10.50 -6.85 -4.55
C VAL A 281 -10.76 -5.35 -4.55
N LEU A 282 -11.69 -4.91 -3.71
CA LEU A 282 -11.99 -3.49 -3.48
C LEU A 282 -10.98 -2.86 -2.52
N ALA A 283 -10.69 -1.59 -2.70
CA ALA A 283 -9.71 -0.85 -1.90
C ALA A 283 -10.09 -0.70 -0.42
N ASN A 284 -11.37 -0.85 -0.07
CA ASN A 284 -11.80 -0.93 1.33
C ASN A 284 -11.40 -2.24 2.02
N SER A 285 -11.09 -3.29 1.25
CA SER A 285 -10.69 -4.63 1.72
C SER A 285 -9.19 -4.85 1.56
N MET A 286 -8.46 -3.88 1.01
CA MET A 286 -7.00 -3.90 0.92
C MET A 286 -6.39 -3.46 2.25
N VAL A 287 -5.18 -3.95 2.53
CA VAL A 287 -4.42 -3.58 3.72
C VAL A 287 -3.61 -2.32 3.43
N GLU A 288 -3.62 -1.33 4.32
CA GLU A 288 -2.74 -0.16 4.20
C GLU A 288 -1.29 -0.54 4.53
N GLU A 289 -0.35 -0.09 3.72
CA GLU A 289 1.08 -0.28 4.03
C GLU A 289 1.52 0.73 5.10
N SER A 290 2.10 0.24 6.19
CA SER A 290 2.63 1.07 7.27
C SER A 290 3.75 1.99 6.80
N GLY A 291 3.91 3.14 7.45
CA GLY A 291 4.95 4.12 7.12
C GLY A 291 4.65 4.98 5.88
N ASN A 292 3.47 4.86 5.27
CA ASN A 292 2.98 5.78 4.22
C ASN A 292 1.79 6.60 4.72
N PRO A 293 1.47 7.75 4.08
CA PRO A 293 0.25 8.47 4.37
C PRO A 293 -0.97 7.59 4.08
N SER A 294 -2.02 7.74 4.89
CA SER A 294 -3.22 6.91 4.78
C SER A 294 -3.80 6.93 3.37
N ASN A 295 -4.27 5.78 2.91
CA ASN A 295 -4.82 5.54 1.58
C ASN A 295 -3.86 5.83 0.39
N THR A 296 -2.56 6.04 0.58
CA THR A 296 -1.64 6.27 -0.57
C THR A 296 -0.97 5.01 -1.09
N VAL A 297 -0.84 4.00 -0.23
CA VAL A 297 -0.27 2.69 -0.58
C VAL A 297 -1.13 1.61 0.06
N LYS A 298 -1.70 0.74 -0.78
CA LYS A 298 -2.57 -0.36 -0.35
C LYS A 298 -2.17 -1.68 -1.00
N ILE A 299 -2.36 -2.77 -0.29
CA ILE A 299 -2.02 -4.12 -0.70
C ILE A 299 -3.30 -4.94 -0.87
N ALA A 300 -3.58 -5.36 -2.11
CA ALA A 300 -4.63 -6.30 -2.42
C ALA A 300 -4.07 -7.73 -2.35
N ASN A 301 -4.70 -8.60 -1.56
CA ASN A 301 -4.33 -10.00 -1.47
C ASN A 301 -5.25 -10.85 -2.35
N PHE A 302 -4.65 -11.68 -3.18
CA PHE A 302 -5.33 -12.68 -3.99
C PHE A 302 -4.83 -14.07 -3.62
N PHE A 303 -5.73 -15.05 -3.64
CA PHE A 303 -5.42 -16.43 -3.27
C PHE A 303 -5.89 -17.37 -4.37
N THR A 304 -5.02 -18.29 -4.78
CA THR A 304 -5.28 -19.19 -5.90
C THR A 304 -4.74 -20.61 -5.67
N LEU A 305 -5.46 -21.59 -6.20
CA LEU A 305 -5.02 -22.97 -6.35
C LEU A 305 -4.31 -23.24 -7.68
N ASN A 306 -4.32 -22.25 -8.59
CA ASN A 306 -3.66 -22.38 -9.87
C ASN A 306 -2.16 -22.59 -9.66
N THR A 307 -1.60 -23.67 -10.18
CA THR A 307 -0.16 -23.96 -10.17
C THR A 307 0.43 -24.00 -11.59
N THR A 308 -0.40 -23.71 -12.59
CA THR A 308 0.03 -23.68 -13.99
C THR A 308 0.88 -22.46 -14.27
N THR A 309 1.92 -22.64 -15.08
CA THR A 309 2.79 -21.54 -15.52
C THR A 309 2.00 -20.59 -16.41
N ILE A 310 1.91 -19.33 -15.99
CA ILE A 310 1.42 -18.21 -16.78
C ILE A 310 2.58 -17.68 -17.64
N PRO A 311 2.47 -17.68 -18.97
CA PRO A 311 3.55 -17.23 -19.84
C PRO A 311 3.87 -15.73 -19.66
N ALA A 312 5.06 -15.35 -20.13
CA ALA A 312 5.46 -13.96 -20.25
C ALA A 312 4.40 -13.13 -20.98
N ASN A 313 4.18 -11.88 -20.52
CA ASN A 313 3.20 -10.93 -21.07
C ASN A 313 1.72 -11.39 -21.01
N SER A 314 1.42 -12.52 -20.37
CA SER A 314 0.06 -13.04 -20.26
C SER A 314 -0.62 -12.65 -18.96
N PHE A 315 0.17 -12.45 -17.89
CA PHE A 315 -0.33 -12.06 -16.59
C PHE A 315 -0.59 -10.56 -16.52
N LYS A 316 -1.82 -10.17 -16.18
CA LYS A 316 -2.22 -8.76 -16.18
C LYS A 316 -2.98 -8.37 -14.92
N MET A 317 -2.69 -7.16 -14.44
CA MET A 317 -3.43 -6.49 -13.39
C MET A 317 -4.44 -5.56 -14.05
N LYS A 318 -5.72 -5.79 -13.81
CA LYS A 318 -6.81 -4.97 -14.35
C LYS A 318 -7.44 -4.14 -13.25
N PHE A 319 -7.39 -2.83 -13.40
CA PHE A 319 -8.22 -1.91 -12.63
C PHE A 319 -9.60 -1.86 -13.26
N ASN A 320 -10.59 -2.52 -12.65
CA ASN A 320 -11.98 -2.40 -13.12
C ASN A 320 -12.52 -1.00 -12.86
N THR A 321 -12.06 -0.37 -11.79
CA THR A 321 -12.27 1.04 -11.48
C THR A 321 -11.03 1.55 -10.76
N LEU A 322 -10.49 2.68 -11.20
CA LEU A 322 -9.42 3.38 -10.50
C LEU A 322 -9.90 4.80 -10.21
N LYS A 323 -10.03 5.10 -8.92
CA LYS A 323 -10.43 6.42 -8.43
C LYS A 323 -9.46 6.88 -7.36
N VAL A 324 -9.03 8.13 -7.48
CA VAL A 324 -8.15 8.76 -6.50
C VAL A 324 -8.65 10.14 -6.14
N THR A 325 -8.52 10.51 -4.88
CA THR A 325 -8.81 11.87 -4.39
C THR A 325 -7.52 12.67 -4.35
N LEU A 326 -7.51 13.78 -5.09
CA LEU A 326 -6.37 14.70 -5.17
C LEU A 326 -6.29 15.58 -3.91
N ASP A 327 -5.21 16.33 -3.76
CA ASP A 327 -5.02 17.24 -2.62
C ASP A 327 -6.08 18.33 -2.48
N ASP A 328 -6.68 18.74 -3.60
CA ASP A 328 -7.80 19.70 -3.62
C ASP A 328 -9.17 19.04 -3.41
N SER A 329 -9.19 17.79 -2.93
CA SER A 329 -10.38 16.98 -2.65
C SER A 329 -11.19 16.55 -3.88
N ARG A 330 -10.76 16.89 -5.10
CA ARG A 330 -11.43 16.41 -6.31
C ARG A 330 -11.14 14.94 -6.54
N VAL A 331 -12.15 14.21 -6.99
CA VAL A 331 -12.02 12.79 -7.34
C VAL A 331 -11.68 12.66 -8.81
N ARG A 332 -10.51 12.08 -9.09
CA ARG A 332 -10.06 11.70 -10.41
C ARG A 332 -10.45 10.24 -10.69
N THR A 333 -11.22 10.04 -11.75
CA THR A 333 -11.63 8.69 -12.20
C THR A 333 -10.94 8.35 -13.50
N PHE A 334 -10.25 7.22 -13.53
CA PHE A 334 -9.62 6.71 -14.73
C PHE A 334 -10.53 5.67 -15.40
N THR A 335 -10.50 5.65 -16.74
CA THR A 335 -11.07 4.53 -17.50
C THR A 335 -10.37 3.22 -17.10
N PRO A 336 -11.00 2.05 -17.23
CA PRO A 336 -10.38 0.78 -16.86
C PRO A 336 -8.98 0.61 -17.48
N GLN A 337 -7.99 0.33 -16.64
CA GLN A 337 -6.59 0.19 -17.03
C GLN A 337 -6.12 -1.25 -16.87
N ILE A 338 -5.26 -1.72 -17.77
CA ILE A 338 -4.71 -3.07 -17.73
C ILE A 338 -3.19 -3.02 -17.85
N TYR A 339 -2.48 -3.41 -16.78
CA TYR A 339 -1.03 -3.44 -16.75
C TYR A 339 -0.53 -4.87 -16.94
N THR A 340 0.36 -5.06 -17.90
CA THR A 340 0.89 -6.38 -18.25
C THR A 340 2.23 -6.60 -17.55
N TYR A 341 2.37 -7.76 -16.91
CA TYR A 341 3.63 -8.20 -16.36
C TYR A 341 4.50 -8.84 -17.47
N PRO A 342 5.76 -8.41 -17.65
CA PRO A 342 6.58 -8.89 -18.76
C PRO A 342 7.13 -10.31 -18.57
N GLY A 343 7.27 -10.78 -17.33
CA GLY A 343 7.85 -12.09 -17.02
C GLY A 343 6.84 -13.24 -17.03
N ALA A 344 7.34 -14.47 -17.07
CA ALA A 344 6.53 -15.65 -16.80
C ALA A 344 6.36 -15.84 -15.28
N TYR A 345 5.26 -16.48 -14.88
CA TYR A 345 4.91 -16.65 -13.48
C TYR A 345 4.29 -18.01 -13.21
N THR A 346 4.85 -18.78 -12.27
CA THR A 346 4.30 -20.07 -11.84
C THR A 346 3.98 -20.00 -10.35
N PRO A 347 2.69 -19.93 -9.98
CA PRO A 347 2.29 -19.94 -8.58
C PRO A 347 2.62 -21.28 -7.92
N THR A 348 3.10 -21.24 -6.68
CA THR A 348 3.33 -22.43 -5.85
C THR A 348 2.45 -22.33 -4.60
N ILE A 349 1.75 -23.40 -4.26
CA ILE A 349 0.95 -23.47 -3.04
C ILE A 349 1.83 -23.21 -1.81
N GLY A 350 1.31 -22.43 -0.87
CA GLY A 350 2.03 -21.99 0.32
C GLY A 350 2.98 -20.81 0.08
N ALA A 351 3.21 -20.43 -1.18
CA ALA A 351 4.09 -19.32 -1.50
C ALA A 351 3.38 -17.97 -1.57
N THR A 352 4.09 -16.93 -1.11
CA THR A 352 3.69 -15.53 -1.27
C THR A 352 4.51 -14.85 -2.37
N TYR A 353 3.84 -14.07 -3.21
CA TYR A 353 4.43 -13.29 -4.30
C TYR A 353 4.04 -11.81 -4.21
N GLY A 354 4.97 -10.90 -4.55
CA GLY A 354 4.73 -9.46 -4.57
C GLY A 354 4.73 -8.89 -5.99
N LEU A 355 3.67 -8.16 -6.33
CA LEU A 355 3.54 -7.36 -7.54
C LEU A 355 3.41 -5.90 -7.14
N ASN A 356 4.32 -5.06 -7.60
CA ASN A 356 4.27 -3.64 -7.29
C ASN A 356 3.79 -2.88 -8.51
N ILE A 357 2.80 -2.03 -8.30
CA ILE A 357 2.33 -1.04 -9.27
C ILE A 357 2.38 0.34 -8.65
N ARG A 358 3.25 1.19 -9.20
CA ARG A 358 3.40 2.58 -8.78
C ARG A 358 2.89 3.50 -9.87
N LEU A 359 1.74 4.11 -9.62
CA LEU A 359 1.12 5.07 -10.52
C LEU A 359 1.82 6.43 -10.37
N ILE A 360 2.06 7.08 -11.51
CA ILE A 360 2.70 8.39 -11.58
C ILE A 360 1.89 9.32 -12.48
N GLU A 361 1.97 10.62 -12.21
CA GLU A 361 1.28 11.63 -13.01
C GLU A 361 1.73 11.53 -14.47
N SER A 362 0.78 11.44 -15.41
CA SER A 362 1.08 11.29 -16.85
C SER A 362 1.39 12.63 -17.48
N PRO A 363 2.35 12.74 -18.41
CA PRO A 363 2.69 14.01 -19.03
C PRO A 363 1.67 14.43 -20.10
N VAL A 364 1.86 15.63 -20.63
CA VAL A 364 1.30 16.07 -21.92
C VAL A 364 2.46 16.16 -22.91
N LYS A 365 2.33 15.47 -24.05
CA LYS A 365 3.34 15.54 -25.11
C LYS A 365 3.07 16.74 -26.01
N VAL A 366 4.02 17.64 -26.14
CA VAL A 366 3.96 18.82 -27.01
C VAL A 366 5.26 18.94 -27.78
N LYS A 367 5.18 18.89 -29.11
CA LYS A 367 6.33 18.93 -30.03
C LYS A 367 7.43 17.95 -29.62
N GLY A 368 7.05 16.73 -29.26
CA GLY A 368 7.97 15.67 -28.86
C GLY A 368 8.46 15.72 -27.41
N VAL A 369 8.18 16.79 -26.65
CA VAL A 369 8.60 16.94 -25.25
C VAL A 369 7.46 16.54 -24.32
N LEU A 370 7.77 15.76 -23.28
CA LEU A 370 6.80 15.27 -22.29
C LEU A 370 6.74 16.22 -21.09
N TRP A 371 5.79 17.14 -21.08
CA TRP A 371 5.63 18.16 -20.05
C TRP A 371 4.77 17.68 -18.89
N ALA A 372 5.06 18.12 -17.67
CA ALA A 372 4.13 17.98 -16.55
C ALA A 372 2.84 18.77 -16.82
N ARG A 373 1.70 18.25 -16.35
CA ARG A 373 0.37 18.89 -16.49
C ARG A 373 0.21 20.18 -15.70
N SER A 374 0.94 20.31 -14.61
CA SER A 374 0.89 21.47 -13.73
C SER A 374 2.26 21.92 -13.22
N ASN A 375 2.28 23.07 -12.54
CA ASN A 375 3.50 23.62 -11.97
C ASN A 375 3.96 22.80 -10.76
N LEU A 376 5.28 22.82 -10.53
CA LEU A 376 5.88 22.30 -9.30
C LEU A 376 5.46 23.13 -8.09
N VAL A 377 5.04 22.45 -7.03
CA VAL A 377 4.69 23.05 -5.75
C VAL A 377 5.45 22.37 -4.62
N TYR A 378 5.73 23.12 -3.57
CA TYR A 378 6.35 22.63 -2.35
C TYR A 378 5.34 22.63 -1.21
N SER A 379 5.18 21.48 -0.54
CA SER A 379 4.40 21.35 0.69
C SER A 379 5.25 20.78 1.80
N ALA A 380 5.54 21.58 2.82
CA ALA A 380 6.35 21.14 3.96
C ALA A 380 5.62 20.16 4.91
N THR A 381 4.31 20.00 4.76
CA THR A 381 3.47 19.16 5.64
C THR A 381 3.24 17.76 5.09
N GLU A 382 3.58 17.53 3.83
CA GLU A 382 3.28 16.30 3.11
C GLU A 382 4.52 15.42 3.03
N MET A 383 4.37 14.09 3.10
CA MET A 383 5.53 13.20 3.04
C MET A 383 6.34 13.38 1.74
N ASP A 384 5.63 13.57 0.63
CA ASP A 384 6.22 13.91 -0.66
C ASP A 384 6.21 15.44 -0.81
N HIS A 385 7.26 16.12 -0.34
CA HIS A 385 7.27 17.58 -0.31
C HIS A 385 7.18 18.24 -1.70
N TYR A 386 7.79 17.61 -2.72
CA TYR A 386 7.83 18.12 -4.09
C TYR A 386 6.73 17.48 -4.92
N ARG A 387 5.75 18.27 -5.33
CA ARG A 387 4.49 17.78 -5.92
C ARG A 387 4.15 18.53 -7.18
N LEU A 388 3.36 17.91 -8.05
CA LEU A 388 2.70 18.59 -9.15
C LEU A 388 1.32 19.02 -8.66
N LYS A 389 0.95 20.28 -8.89
CA LYS A 389 -0.35 20.81 -8.47
C LYS A 389 -1.50 19.97 -9.06
N SER A 390 -2.54 19.71 -8.28
CA SER A 390 -3.70 18.93 -8.72
C SER A 390 -4.49 19.59 -9.87
N ASN A 391 -4.43 20.93 -9.95
CA ASN A 391 -5.08 21.75 -10.97
C ASN A 391 -4.01 22.58 -11.72
N PRO A 392 -4.04 22.64 -13.07
CA PRO A 392 -3.19 23.56 -13.85
C PRO A 392 -3.45 25.05 -13.59
N GLY A 393 -4.48 25.40 -12.82
CA GLY A 393 -4.85 26.78 -12.45
C GLY A 393 -3.72 27.61 -11.83
N GLY A 394 -3.87 28.93 -11.91
CA GLY A 394 -2.77 29.88 -11.73
C GLY A 394 -2.16 29.97 -10.33
N SER A 395 -0.91 30.41 -10.30
CA SER A 395 -0.21 30.81 -9.08
C SER A 395 -0.67 32.20 -8.62
N THR A 396 -0.76 32.39 -7.31
CA THR A 396 -1.27 33.64 -6.71
C THR A 396 -0.22 34.25 -5.79
N PRO A 397 -0.35 35.54 -5.43
CA PRO A 397 0.52 36.15 -4.43
C PRO A 397 0.54 35.41 -3.08
N ALA A 398 -0.54 34.71 -2.71
CA ALA A 398 -0.62 33.93 -1.49
C ALA A 398 0.25 32.66 -1.52
N THR A 399 0.58 32.13 -2.70
CA THR A 399 1.41 30.92 -2.88
C THR A 399 2.88 31.25 -3.15
N LYS A 400 3.31 32.48 -2.86
CA LYS A 400 4.66 32.99 -3.19
C LYS A 400 5.82 32.15 -2.63
N ASP A 401 5.63 31.52 -1.48
CA ASP A 401 6.68 30.75 -0.80
C ASP A 401 6.58 29.23 -1.05
N THR A 402 5.60 28.78 -1.85
CA THR A 402 5.35 27.37 -2.16
C THR A 402 5.44 27.07 -3.66
N GLU A 403 5.12 28.03 -4.53
CA GLU A 403 5.03 27.83 -6.00
C GLU A 403 6.08 28.64 -6.80
N PHE A 404 6.73 29.63 -6.18
CA PHE A 404 7.72 30.49 -6.83
C PHE A 404 9.13 30.21 -6.31
N TRP A 405 9.89 29.53 -7.14
CA TRP A 405 11.20 28.98 -6.81
C TRP A 405 12.32 29.91 -7.20
N ASN A 406 13.28 30.11 -6.31
CA ASN A 406 14.61 30.58 -6.73
C ASN A 406 15.20 29.57 -7.73
N TRP A 407 16.07 30.03 -8.63
CA TRP A 407 16.58 29.18 -9.69
C TRP A 407 17.33 27.97 -9.11
N LYS A 408 16.90 26.74 -9.43
CA LYS A 408 17.52 25.49 -8.95
C LYS A 408 17.73 25.46 -7.43
N SER A 409 16.78 25.97 -6.65
CA SER A 409 16.84 25.90 -5.18
C SER A 409 16.19 24.61 -4.65
N SER A 410 16.62 24.14 -3.48
CA SER A 410 16.04 22.97 -2.80
C SER A 410 14.65 23.23 -2.23
N THR A 411 14.36 24.45 -1.81
CA THR A 411 13.02 24.91 -1.44
C THR A 411 12.70 26.20 -2.20
N PRO A 412 11.43 26.63 -2.32
CA PRO A 412 11.08 27.77 -3.16
C PRO A 412 11.82 29.07 -2.81
N THR A 413 12.18 29.27 -1.55
CA THR A 413 12.90 30.45 -1.04
C THR A 413 14.37 30.17 -0.70
N GLY A 414 14.85 28.94 -0.93
CA GLY A 414 16.22 28.52 -0.62
C GLY A 414 17.29 29.15 -1.51
N ALA A 415 18.56 28.84 -1.22
CA ALA A 415 19.68 29.32 -2.02
C ALA A 415 19.57 28.82 -3.48
N ALA A 416 19.85 29.73 -4.43
CA ALA A 416 19.80 29.39 -5.84
C ALA A 416 20.98 28.49 -6.26
N GLY A 417 20.74 27.60 -7.22
CA GLY A 417 21.77 26.73 -7.81
C GLY A 417 22.10 25.49 -6.98
N SER A 418 21.36 25.18 -5.92
CA SER A 418 21.63 24.05 -5.03
C SER A 418 21.24 22.68 -5.61
N THR A 419 20.13 22.55 -6.35
CA THR A 419 19.63 21.27 -6.86
C THR A 419 18.58 21.45 -7.98
N ASP A 420 18.26 20.39 -8.72
CA ASP A 420 17.06 20.38 -9.57
C ASP A 420 15.85 19.92 -8.72
N PRO A 421 14.89 20.80 -8.37
CA PRO A 421 13.75 20.43 -7.54
C PRO A 421 12.69 19.60 -8.27
N CYS A 422 12.72 19.51 -9.61
CA CYS A 422 11.90 18.54 -10.34
C CYS A 422 12.45 17.12 -10.18
N SER A 423 13.78 16.96 -10.05
CA SER A 423 14.43 15.65 -9.86
C SER A 423 14.06 14.97 -8.54
N THR A 424 13.54 15.73 -7.58
CA THR A 424 13.11 15.25 -6.26
C THR A 424 11.61 14.95 -6.18
N VAL A 425 10.84 15.23 -7.24
CA VAL A 425 9.42 14.91 -7.34
C VAL A 425 9.26 13.39 -7.27
N TYR A 426 8.40 12.89 -6.37
CA TYR A 426 8.22 11.46 -6.20
C TYR A 426 7.56 10.81 -7.44
N PRO A 427 8.08 9.66 -7.93
CA PRO A 427 9.33 9.02 -7.53
C PRO A 427 10.54 9.81 -8.03
N ALA A 428 11.53 10.05 -7.16
CA ALA A 428 12.70 10.86 -7.51
C ALA A 428 13.38 10.33 -8.78
N GLY A 429 13.83 11.24 -9.65
CA GLY A 429 14.42 10.94 -10.97
C GLY A 429 13.40 10.73 -12.10
N THR A 430 12.10 10.84 -11.84
CA THR A 430 11.06 10.75 -12.87
C THR A 430 10.90 12.04 -13.68
N TRP A 431 11.17 13.17 -13.05
CA TRP A 431 10.99 14.51 -13.61
C TRP A 431 12.31 15.28 -13.53
N ARG A 432 12.48 16.27 -14.41
CA ARG A 432 13.59 17.23 -14.35
C ARG A 432 13.11 18.62 -14.75
N MET A 433 13.90 19.64 -14.45
CA MET A 433 13.64 20.97 -15.00
C MET A 433 13.76 20.93 -16.53
N SER A 434 12.86 21.65 -17.18
CA SER A 434 12.89 21.90 -18.62
C SER A 434 14.11 22.73 -19.01
N THR A 435 14.73 22.42 -20.15
CA THR A 435 15.82 23.22 -20.71
C THR A 435 15.28 24.38 -21.55
N LYS A 436 16.12 25.38 -21.79
CA LYS A 436 15.84 26.48 -22.71
C LYS A 436 15.53 25.97 -24.12
N GLN A 437 16.26 24.97 -24.59
CA GLN A 437 16.06 24.40 -25.92
C GLN A 437 14.68 23.74 -26.05
N GLU A 438 14.19 23.04 -25.03
CA GLU A 438 12.85 22.45 -25.01
C GLU A 438 11.75 23.52 -25.05
N TRP A 439 11.99 24.65 -24.38
CA TRP A 439 11.09 25.79 -24.46
C TRP A 439 11.11 26.49 -25.81
N GLU A 440 12.27 26.58 -26.45
CA GLU A 440 12.40 27.13 -27.80
C GLU A 440 11.77 26.22 -28.85
N SER A 441 11.81 24.89 -28.67
CA SER A 441 11.27 23.92 -29.63
C SER A 441 9.74 23.88 -29.67
N ILE A 442 9.05 24.17 -28.56
CA ILE A 442 7.58 24.23 -28.55
C ILE A 442 7.03 25.52 -29.18
N GLY A 443 7.86 26.55 -29.33
CA GLY A 443 7.51 27.80 -30.00
C GLY A 443 6.43 28.62 -29.29
N GLN A 444 5.71 29.44 -30.07
CA GLN A 444 4.62 30.29 -29.56
C GLN A 444 3.36 29.47 -29.26
N PRO A 445 2.51 29.91 -28.31
CA PRO A 445 1.29 29.20 -27.95
C PRO A 445 0.30 29.12 -29.11
N ASN A 446 -0.46 28.03 -29.16
CA ASN A 446 -1.52 27.82 -30.15
C ASN A 446 -2.77 28.64 -29.81
N ASP A 447 -3.05 28.80 -28.53
CA ASP A 447 -4.26 29.47 -28.05
C ASP A 447 -4.02 30.18 -26.72
N LYS A 448 -4.97 31.04 -26.35
CA LYS A 448 -4.98 31.88 -25.17
C LYS A 448 -6.27 31.65 -24.40
N GLN A 449 -6.15 31.41 -23.11
CA GLN A 449 -7.31 31.14 -22.26
C GLN A 449 -7.53 32.29 -21.28
N GLU A 450 -8.80 32.71 -21.21
CA GLU A 450 -9.29 33.72 -20.27
C GLU A 450 -10.43 33.12 -19.46
N VAL A 451 -10.24 33.00 -18.16
CA VAL A 451 -11.31 32.63 -17.23
C VAL A 451 -11.59 33.84 -16.36
N LEU A 452 -12.57 34.64 -16.75
CA LEU A 452 -13.00 35.83 -16.03
C LEU A 452 -13.94 35.42 -14.89
N GLY A 453 -13.41 35.27 -13.67
CA GLY A 453 -14.25 35.12 -12.49
C GLY A 453 -14.88 36.47 -12.11
N LEU A 454 -16.20 36.59 -12.16
CA LEU A 454 -16.94 37.81 -11.76
C LEU A 454 -16.63 38.25 -10.30
N PHE A 455 -16.18 37.32 -9.45
CA PHE A 455 -15.85 37.57 -8.03
C PHE A 455 -14.56 36.89 -7.53
N TRP A 456 -13.93 36.01 -8.34
CA TRP A 456 -12.88 35.08 -7.88
C TRP A 456 -11.51 35.31 -8.57
N GLY A 457 -11.36 36.43 -9.26
CA GLY A 457 -10.15 36.77 -10.02
C GLY A 457 -10.17 36.21 -11.44
N ALA A 458 -9.54 36.92 -12.36
CA ALA A 458 -9.38 36.49 -13.74
C ALA A 458 -8.12 35.62 -13.86
N GLN A 459 -8.25 34.40 -14.40
CA GLN A 459 -7.11 33.57 -14.76
C GLN A 459 -6.80 33.72 -16.25
N TYR A 460 -5.53 33.93 -16.54
CA TYR A 460 -5.01 34.03 -17.90
C TYR A 460 -3.97 32.93 -18.08
N ALA A 461 -4.02 32.26 -19.23
CA ALA A 461 -3.08 31.21 -19.54
C ALA A 461 -2.76 31.11 -21.03
N TYR A 462 -1.58 30.61 -21.33
CA TYR A 462 -1.23 30.14 -22.65
C TYR A 462 -1.45 28.65 -22.78
N LYS A 463 -1.83 28.25 -23.99
CA LYS A 463 -2.16 26.87 -24.33
C LYS A 463 -1.37 26.42 -25.54
N TRP A 464 -0.68 25.29 -25.41
CA TRP A 464 -0.09 24.56 -26.53
C TRP A 464 -0.87 23.26 -26.72
N ASN A 465 -1.27 23.03 -27.97
CA ASN A 465 -1.97 21.83 -28.35
C ASN A 465 -1.05 20.64 -28.15
N ARG A 466 -1.60 19.59 -27.55
CA ARG A 466 -0.95 18.30 -27.47
C ARG A 466 -0.65 17.73 -28.87
N ASP A 467 0.43 16.96 -28.96
CA ASP A 467 0.74 16.18 -30.16
C ASP A 467 -0.40 15.22 -30.48
N SER A 468 -0.74 15.11 -31.77
CA SER A 468 -1.85 14.28 -32.25
C SER A 468 -1.65 12.79 -32.01
N ASP A 469 -0.40 12.35 -31.84
CA ASP A 469 -0.02 10.96 -31.54
C ASP A 469 -0.10 10.62 -30.04
N TYR A 470 -0.36 11.61 -29.18
CA TYR A 470 -0.56 11.38 -27.75
C TYR A 470 -2.05 11.37 -27.43
N PRO A 471 -2.57 10.33 -26.77
CA PRO A 471 -4.01 10.19 -26.51
C PRO A 471 -4.50 11.26 -25.53
N SER A 472 -5.75 11.71 -25.73
CA SER A 472 -6.45 12.49 -24.70
C SER A 472 -6.79 11.58 -23.54
N ASN A 473 -6.67 12.09 -22.32
CA ASN A 473 -7.09 11.39 -21.14
C ASN A 473 -8.18 12.19 -20.41
N PRO A 474 -9.42 11.69 -20.39
CA PRO A 474 -10.55 12.37 -19.74
C PRO A 474 -10.47 12.36 -18.20
N ALA A 475 -9.55 11.59 -17.61
CA ALA A 475 -9.28 11.64 -16.17
C ALA A 475 -8.55 12.93 -15.76
N TYR A 476 -7.92 13.63 -16.71
CA TYR A 476 -7.24 14.89 -16.46
C TYR A 476 -8.11 16.06 -16.94
N ASP A 477 -8.18 17.12 -16.14
CA ASP A 477 -8.94 18.33 -16.49
C ASP A 477 -8.31 19.06 -17.69
N ASP A 478 -7.00 18.94 -17.83
CA ASP A 478 -6.22 19.48 -18.93
C ASP A 478 -5.75 18.37 -19.87
N ASN A 479 -5.92 18.61 -21.16
CA ASN A 479 -5.46 17.72 -22.21
C ASN A 479 -4.37 18.35 -23.08
N ASP A 480 -4.02 19.59 -22.77
CA ASP A 480 -3.09 20.46 -23.48
C ASP A 480 -2.16 21.12 -22.48
N LEU A 481 -0.95 21.53 -22.90
CA LEU A 481 -0.01 22.18 -22.01
C LEU A 481 -0.50 23.60 -21.72
N THR A 482 -0.81 23.86 -20.45
CA THR A 482 -1.34 25.14 -19.99
C THR A 482 -0.34 25.83 -19.06
N LEU A 483 0.00 27.08 -19.37
CA LEU A 483 0.88 27.93 -18.54
C LEU A 483 0.13 29.15 -18.05
N SER A 484 0.04 29.26 -16.73
CA SER A 484 -0.66 30.35 -16.08
C SER A 484 0.19 31.61 -15.96
N PHE A 485 -0.45 32.77 -16.05
CA PHE A 485 0.14 34.05 -15.70
C PHE A 485 0.08 34.23 -14.19
N GLY A 486 1.18 33.91 -13.49
CA GLY A 486 1.29 34.04 -12.03
C GLY A 486 2.14 35.23 -11.57
N GLY A 487 2.85 35.90 -12.47
CA GLY A 487 3.88 36.87 -12.14
C GLY A 487 5.20 36.22 -11.72
N TYR A 488 5.99 36.94 -10.92
CA TYR A 488 7.22 36.45 -10.30
C TYR A 488 7.40 37.04 -8.92
N ARG A 489 8.09 36.32 -8.03
CA ARG A 489 8.44 36.79 -6.69
C ARG A 489 9.74 37.59 -6.76
N THR A 490 9.72 38.80 -6.22
CA THR A 490 10.90 39.68 -6.13
C THR A 490 12.00 39.08 -5.25
N LYS A 491 13.24 39.49 -5.51
CA LYS A 491 14.38 39.15 -4.65
C LYS A 491 14.24 39.86 -3.29
N PRO A 492 14.71 39.25 -2.18
CA PRO A 492 14.79 39.95 -0.90
C PRO A 492 15.62 41.24 -1.01
N SER A 493 15.18 42.31 -0.35
CA SER A 493 15.94 43.56 -0.27
C SER A 493 17.23 43.36 0.53
N THR A 494 18.33 43.96 0.09
CA THR A 494 19.63 43.97 0.80
C THR A 494 19.56 44.69 2.15
N LEU A 495 18.53 45.51 2.36
CA LEU A 495 18.29 46.26 3.61
C LEU A 495 17.35 45.53 4.58
N GLY A 496 16.98 44.27 4.28
CA GLY A 496 15.93 43.55 5.00
C GLY A 496 14.54 43.99 4.54
N GLY A 497 13.84 43.11 3.84
CA GLY A 497 12.49 43.38 3.35
C GLY A 497 11.81 42.12 2.83
N SER A 498 10.49 42.07 2.99
CA SER A 498 9.66 40.96 2.53
C SER A 498 9.62 40.88 1.01
N THR A 499 9.57 39.65 0.49
CA THR A 499 9.37 39.40 -0.95
C THR A 499 7.89 39.59 -1.31
N SER A 500 7.62 40.09 -2.52
CA SER A 500 6.28 40.28 -3.07
C SER A 500 6.17 39.65 -4.45
N VAL A 501 4.96 39.29 -4.87
CA VAL A 501 4.70 38.82 -6.24
C VAL A 501 4.30 40.02 -7.10
N VAL A 502 5.01 40.22 -8.21
CA VAL A 502 4.80 41.28 -9.20
C VAL A 502 4.38 40.66 -10.53
N GLY A 503 3.52 41.34 -11.28
CA GLY A 503 3.04 40.85 -12.58
C GLY A 503 2.02 39.71 -12.47
N SER A 504 1.51 39.40 -11.28
CA SER A 504 0.33 38.54 -11.15
C SER A 504 -0.90 39.31 -11.67
N PRO A 505 -1.78 38.70 -12.48
CA PRO A 505 -2.90 39.39 -13.08
C PRO A 505 -3.87 39.90 -12.01
N GLY A 506 -3.91 41.23 -11.84
CA GLY A 506 -4.93 41.94 -11.08
C GLY A 506 -5.86 42.68 -12.05
N GLY A 507 -7.17 42.44 -11.95
CA GLY A 507 -8.16 43.19 -12.72
C GLY A 507 -8.71 44.35 -11.89
N ILE A 508 -8.67 45.58 -12.42
CA ILE A 508 -9.45 46.70 -11.89
C ILE A 508 -10.69 46.90 -12.78
N ALA A 509 -11.78 47.41 -12.18
CA ALA A 509 -13.07 47.63 -12.87
C ALA A 509 -13.60 46.38 -13.61
N LEU A 510 -13.92 45.30 -12.86
CA LEU A 510 -14.45 44.04 -13.41
C LEU A 510 -13.53 43.37 -14.47
N GLY A 511 -12.23 43.64 -14.41
CA GLY A 511 -11.27 43.11 -15.37
C GLY A 511 -11.19 43.90 -16.67
N ALA A 512 -11.78 45.10 -16.76
CA ALA A 512 -11.63 45.99 -17.92
C ALA A 512 -10.18 46.42 -18.13
N PHE A 513 -9.40 46.58 -17.06
CA PHE A 513 -7.96 46.78 -17.16
C PHE A 513 -7.26 45.66 -16.41
N ALA A 514 -6.44 44.92 -17.13
CA ALA A 514 -5.66 43.82 -16.58
C ALA A 514 -4.30 43.76 -17.28
N SER A 515 -3.26 43.49 -16.53
CA SER A 515 -1.96 43.13 -17.08
C SER A 515 -1.40 42.00 -16.24
N GLY A 516 -0.68 41.09 -16.88
CA GLY A 516 -0.03 40.01 -16.18
C GLY A 516 1.19 39.53 -16.94
N GLU A 517 2.08 38.87 -16.22
CA GLU A 517 3.28 38.25 -16.75
C GLU A 517 3.30 36.75 -16.39
N CYS A 518 3.76 35.92 -17.32
CA CYS A 518 4.07 34.52 -17.03
C CYS A 518 5.59 34.37 -16.96
N HIS A 519 6.08 33.70 -15.92
CA HIS A 519 7.51 33.51 -15.70
C HIS A 519 7.82 32.09 -15.26
N TYR A 520 8.67 31.41 -16.03
CA TYR A 520 9.07 30.03 -15.76
C TYR A 520 10.58 29.88 -15.80
N TRP A 521 11.16 29.17 -14.84
CA TRP A 521 12.58 28.84 -14.90
C TRP A 521 12.89 27.74 -15.91
N THR A 522 14.04 27.88 -16.58
CA THR A 522 14.70 26.78 -17.28
C THR A 522 15.86 26.25 -16.44
N SER A 523 16.36 25.05 -16.75
CA SER A 523 17.54 24.47 -16.10
C SER A 523 18.86 25.16 -16.48
N ASP A 524 18.85 25.98 -17.53
CA ASP A 524 20.05 26.49 -18.18
C ASP A 524 20.64 27.68 -17.44
N ASN A 525 21.91 27.55 -17.10
CA ASN A 525 22.66 28.61 -16.47
C ASN A 525 23.13 29.63 -17.53
N ARG A 526 23.13 30.92 -17.20
CA ARG A 526 23.79 31.95 -18.02
C ARG A 526 25.13 32.35 -17.40
N ASP A 527 25.12 32.78 -16.14
CA ASP A 527 26.31 33.20 -15.40
C ASP A 527 26.16 32.89 -13.90
N SER A 528 26.92 33.57 -13.02
CA SER A 528 26.83 33.36 -11.56
C SER A 528 25.51 33.86 -10.97
N ASN A 529 24.95 34.95 -11.48
CA ASN A 529 23.80 35.67 -10.92
C ASN A 529 22.51 35.49 -11.71
N THR A 530 22.60 35.11 -12.98
CA THR A 530 21.46 35.01 -13.89
C THR A 530 21.33 33.63 -14.54
N ALA A 531 20.08 33.27 -14.84
CA ALA A 531 19.72 32.05 -15.54
C ALA A 531 18.64 32.36 -16.59
N TYR A 532 18.47 31.45 -17.55
CA TYR A 532 17.43 31.61 -18.56
C TYR A 532 16.05 31.31 -17.97
N ALA A 533 15.10 32.16 -18.29
CA ALA A 533 13.70 31.99 -17.97
C ALA A 533 12.85 32.14 -19.22
N VAL A 534 11.63 31.62 -19.17
CA VAL A 534 10.58 31.91 -20.13
C VAL A 534 9.76 33.07 -19.59
N LYS A 535 9.59 34.10 -20.41
CA LYS A 535 8.79 35.29 -20.08
C LYS A 535 7.79 35.57 -21.19
N SER A 536 6.56 35.91 -20.78
CA SER A 536 5.63 36.64 -21.62
C SER A 536 4.77 37.56 -20.76
N ALA A 537 4.06 38.48 -21.40
CA ALA A 537 3.18 39.42 -20.76
C ALA A 537 1.92 39.64 -21.59
N PHE A 538 0.83 40.02 -20.95
CA PHE A 538 -0.36 40.52 -21.64
C PHE A 538 -0.79 41.85 -21.03
N THR A 539 -1.56 42.61 -21.80
CA THR A 539 -2.24 43.81 -21.34
C THR A 539 -3.62 43.87 -21.96
N ARG A 540 -4.60 44.24 -21.14
CA ARG A 540 -5.99 44.43 -21.51
C ARG A 540 -6.39 45.86 -21.13
N VAL A 541 -6.99 46.55 -22.09
CA VAL A 541 -7.60 47.86 -21.93
C VAL A 541 -9.00 47.80 -22.54
N ALA A 542 -10.01 47.74 -21.67
CA ALA A 542 -11.40 47.44 -22.02
C ALA A 542 -11.55 46.13 -22.83
N TRP A 543 -11.92 46.21 -24.10
CA TRP A 543 -12.03 45.08 -25.04
C TRP A 543 -10.76 44.88 -25.89
N LEU A 544 -9.76 45.76 -25.76
CA LEU A 544 -8.50 45.63 -26.48
C LEU A 544 -7.55 44.73 -25.69
N PHE A 545 -7.10 43.66 -26.33
CA PHE A 545 -6.15 42.71 -25.77
C PHE A 545 -4.87 42.67 -26.58
N SER A 546 -3.76 42.80 -25.88
CA SER A 546 -2.42 42.58 -26.42
C SER A 546 -1.75 41.47 -25.64
N TRP A 547 -1.32 40.44 -26.36
CA TRP A 547 -0.56 39.33 -25.80
C TRP A 547 0.84 39.39 -26.41
N GLY A 548 1.86 39.47 -25.56
CA GLY A 548 3.25 39.47 -25.97
C GLY A 548 3.70 38.09 -26.42
N ASN A 549 4.76 38.04 -27.22
CA ASN A 549 5.37 36.77 -27.58
C ASN A 549 6.05 36.13 -26.35
N VAL A 550 6.20 34.81 -26.39
CA VAL A 550 7.09 34.09 -25.49
C VAL A 550 8.53 34.43 -25.83
N THR A 551 9.31 34.81 -24.82
CA THR A 551 10.71 35.24 -24.90
C THR A 551 11.56 34.52 -23.87
N TYR A 552 12.89 34.55 -24.05
CA TYR A 552 13.83 33.80 -23.21
C TYR A 552 14.90 34.70 -22.56
N PRO A 553 14.53 35.63 -21.66
CA PRO A 553 15.46 36.54 -21.02
C PRO A 553 16.38 35.86 -19.99
N ASN A 554 17.47 36.55 -19.64
CA ASN A 554 18.34 36.22 -18.51
C ASN A 554 17.84 36.96 -17.28
N LEU A 555 17.44 36.23 -16.24
CA LEU A 555 16.81 36.80 -15.04
C LEU A 555 17.56 36.42 -13.76
N ASN A 556 17.40 37.21 -12.71
CA ASN A 556 18.14 37.04 -11.46
C ASN A 556 17.72 35.74 -10.75
N LYS A 557 18.70 34.92 -10.38
CA LYS A 557 18.47 33.61 -9.76
C LYS A 557 17.81 33.66 -8.38
N ALA A 558 17.89 34.80 -7.68
CA ALA A 558 17.27 35.02 -6.37
C ALA A 558 15.81 35.47 -6.44
N GLU A 559 15.27 35.65 -7.65
CA GLU A 559 13.83 35.87 -7.88
C GLU A 559 13.11 34.52 -7.95
N GLY A 560 11.89 34.48 -7.42
CA GLY A 560 11.05 33.29 -7.46
C GLY A 560 10.24 33.23 -8.75
N ARG A 561 10.28 32.11 -9.48
CA ARG A 561 9.46 31.87 -10.68
C ARG A 561 8.83 30.49 -10.62
N ASN A 562 7.77 30.28 -11.41
CA ASN A 562 7.20 28.94 -11.49
C ASN A 562 8.18 27.99 -12.18
N ILE A 563 8.04 26.70 -11.88
CA ILE A 563 8.78 25.63 -12.56
C ILE A 563 7.77 24.70 -13.20
N ARG A 564 7.98 24.43 -14.49
CA ARG A 564 7.27 23.40 -15.23
C ARG A 564 8.24 22.27 -15.51
N CYS A 565 8.00 21.12 -14.91
CA CYS A 565 8.88 19.97 -15.09
C CYS A 565 8.62 19.28 -16.44
N VAL A 566 9.61 18.55 -16.92
CA VAL A 566 9.50 17.62 -18.05
C VAL A 566 9.89 16.22 -17.60
N ARG A 567 9.30 15.20 -18.22
CA ARG A 567 9.59 13.81 -17.90
C ARG A 567 11.05 13.52 -18.24
N GLN A 568 11.77 12.93 -17.30
CA GLN A 568 13.07 12.36 -17.58
C GLN A 568 12.84 11.04 -18.32
N ILE A 569 13.16 11.03 -19.61
CA ILE A 569 13.13 9.79 -20.40
C ILE A 569 14.30 8.94 -19.91
N VAL A 570 13.99 7.91 -19.12
CA VAL A 570 14.93 6.83 -18.84
C VAL A 570 14.80 5.90 -20.05
N ASN A 571 15.77 5.96 -20.95
CA ASN A 571 15.83 4.98 -22.03
C ASN A 571 15.94 3.59 -21.40
N ASN A 572 14.97 2.71 -21.70
CA ASN A 572 15.06 1.29 -21.41
C ASN A 572 16.14 0.64 -22.29
#